data_AF-A0A7W7R5I1-F1
#
_entry.id   AF-A0A7W7R5I1-F1
#
_cell.length_a   1.000
_cell.length_b   1.000
_cell.length_c   1.000
_cell.angle_alpha   90.00
_cell.angle_beta   90.00
_cell.angle_gamma   90.00
#
_symmetry.space_group_name_H-M   'P 1'
#
loop_
_entity.id
_entity.type
_entity.pdbx_description
1 polymer ?
#
loop_
_entity_poly.entity_id
_entity_poly.type
_entity_poly.pdbx_seq_one_letter_code
_entity_poly.pdbx_strand_id
1 'polypeptide(L)'
;MCATCPLKDRCTRSKTGRVFSVHAQYDLLKAARDQAATDPDWQAEYRRWRPPLERAISWLVAKGNRRVPYRDVIKNDTWLHNRAAALNLRRLINLGLTRTNGTWTIITAPA
;
A
#
# COMPACT_ATOMS: atom_id res chain seq x y z
N MET A 1 14.01 30.87 -32.34
CA MET A 1 14.98 29.75 -32.32
C MET A 1 14.28 28.38 -32.14
N CYS A 2 13.20 28.12 -32.89
CA CYS A 2 12.51 26.82 -32.93
C CYS A 2 12.43 26.24 -34.36
N ALA A 3 12.58 27.08 -35.39
CA ALA A 3 12.49 26.68 -36.80
C ALA A 3 13.65 25.78 -37.24
N THR A 4 14.82 25.93 -36.60
CA THR A 4 16.05 25.17 -36.88
C THR A 4 16.28 24.02 -35.91
N CYS A 5 15.34 23.75 -34.99
CA CYS A 5 15.51 22.69 -34.00
C CYS A 5 15.22 21.32 -34.65
N PRO A 6 16.17 20.37 -34.64
CA PRO A 6 15.98 19.04 -35.24
C PRO A 6 14.92 18.19 -34.51
N LEU A 7 14.48 18.61 -33.33
CA LEU A 7 13.44 17.95 -32.53
C LEU A 7 12.08 18.66 -32.60
N LYS A 8 11.89 19.62 -33.50
CA LYS A 8 10.66 20.43 -33.62
C LYS A 8 9.41 19.56 -33.75
N ASP A 9 9.47 18.48 -34.53
CA ASP A 9 8.34 17.56 -34.75
C ASP A 9 7.96 16.77 -33.49
N ARG A 10 8.88 16.68 -32.51
CA ARG A 10 8.66 16.03 -31.21
C ARG A 10 8.38 17.05 -30.10
N CYS A 11 8.29 18.33 -30.44
CA CYS A 11 8.13 19.39 -29.46
C CYS A 11 6.68 19.51 -28.98
N THR A 12 6.52 20.08 -27.80
CA THR A 12 5.26 20.47 -27.20
C THR A 12 4.66 21.66 -27.97
N ARG A 13 3.34 21.69 -28.14
CA ARG A 13 2.63 22.85 -28.72
C ARG A 13 2.56 24.08 -27.80
N SER A 14 2.99 23.96 -26.54
CA SER A 14 3.02 25.08 -25.59
C SER A 14 4.02 26.14 -26.02
N LYS A 15 3.57 27.40 -26.06
CA LYS A 15 4.41 28.57 -26.37
C LYS A 15 5.44 28.86 -25.27
N THR A 16 5.16 28.44 -24.03
CA THR A 16 6.06 28.57 -22.87
C THR A 16 6.84 27.28 -22.58
N GLY A 17 6.71 26.26 -23.44
CA GLY A 17 7.31 24.95 -23.25
C GLY A 17 6.51 24.03 -22.32
N ARG A 18 7.00 22.80 -22.14
CA ARG A 18 6.43 21.82 -21.22
C ARG A 18 6.94 22.12 -19.82
N VAL A 19 6.03 22.38 -18.90
CA VAL A 19 6.35 22.41 -17.48
C VAL A 19 6.43 20.98 -16.98
N PHE A 20 7.57 20.62 -16.38
CA PHE A 20 7.76 19.34 -15.72
C PHE A 20 8.24 19.59 -14.30
N SER A 21 7.40 19.25 -13.33
CA SER A 21 7.75 19.35 -11.92
C SER A 21 8.36 18.04 -11.47
N VAL A 22 9.61 18.09 -11.04
CA VAL A 22 10.29 16.98 -10.38
C VAL A 22 10.00 17.05 -8.89
N HIS A 23 9.70 15.91 -8.27
CA HIS A 23 9.50 15.85 -6.82
C HIS A 23 10.78 16.28 -6.10
N ALA A 24 10.68 17.06 -5.01
CA ALA A 24 11.86 17.60 -4.32
C ALA A 24 12.84 16.51 -3.85
N GLN A 25 12.34 15.31 -3.55
CA GLN A 25 13.11 14.13 -3.15
C GLN A 25 13.33 13.12 -4.29
N TYR A 26 13.38 13.57 -5.55
CA TYR A 26 13.50 12.66 -6.70
C TYR A 26 14.71 11.73 -6.60
N ASP A 27 15.86 12.24 -6.18
CA ASP A 27 17.08 11.43 -6.08
C ASP A 27 16.95 10.31 -5.04
N LEU A 28 16.28 10.58 -3.91
CA LEU A 28 15.97 9.56 -2.90
C LEU A 28 15.04 8.49 -3.48
N LEU A 29 13.99 8.90 -4.19
CA LEU A 29 13.05 7.96 -4.82
C LEU A 29 13.71 7.16 -5.94
N LYS A 30 14.68 7.74 -6.65
CA LYS A 30 15.46 7.04 -7.68
C LYS A 30 16.38 6.01 -7.03
N ALA A 31 17.15 6.41 -6.02
CA ALA A 31 18.05 5.52 -5.29
C ALA A 31 17.30 4.32 -4.68
N ALA A 32 16.13 4.54 -4.09
CA ALA A 32 15.30 3.47 -3.55
C ALA A 32 14.80 2.49 -4.63
N ARG A 33 14.45 2.99 -5.83
CA ARG A 33 14.09 2.12 -6.96
C ARG A 33 15.28 1.34 -7.49
N ASP A 34 16.44 1.97 -7.57
CA ASP A 34 17.67 1.33 -8.02
C ASP A 34 18.04 0.19 -7.05
N GLN A 35 18.04 0.46 -5.74
CA GLN A 35 18.24 -0.55 -4.70
C GLN A 35 17.24 -1.72 -4.84
N ALA A 36 15.94 -1.42 -4.92
CA ALA A 36 14.89 -2.42 -5.10
C ALA A 36 15.06 -3.26 -6.38
N ALA A 37 15.61 -2.68 -7.45
CA ALA A 37 15.86 -3.37 -8.71
C ALA A 37 17.09 -4.29 -8.66
N THR A 38 18.06 -4.00 -7.79
CA THR A 38 19.33 -4.75 -7.71
C THR A 38 19.43 -5.71 -6.53
N ASP A 39 18.60 -5.55 -5.50
CA ASP A 39 18.61 -6.35 -4.28
C ASP A 39 17.66 -7.58 -4.41
N PRO A 40 18.19 -8.81 -4.57
CA PRO A 40 17.36 -10.00 -4.77
C PRO A 40 16.54 -10.38 -3.53
N ASP A 41 17.08 -10.14 -2.34
CA ASP A 41 16.42 -10.47 -1.07
C ASP A 41 15.24 -9.52 -0.83
N TRP A 42 15.45 -8.23 -1.06
CA TRP A 42 14.37 -7.24 -1.06
C TRP A 42 13.25 -7.63 -2.03
N GLN A 43 13.60 -8.03 -3.25
CA GLN A 43 12.60 -8.43 -4.24
C GLN A 43 11.84 -9.69 -3.85
N ALA A 44 12.54 -10.69 -3.32
CA ALA A 44 11.93 -11.93 -2.86
C ALA A 44 10.95 -11.66 -1.72
N GLU A 45 11.35 -10.88 -0.72
CA GLU A 45 10.51 -10.48 0.39
C GLU A 45 9.29 -9.67 -0.09
N TYR A 46 9.52 -8.64 -0.91
CA TYR A 46 8.45 -7.81 -1.44
C TYR A 46 7.43 -8.63 -2.26
N ARG A 47 7.88 -9.52 -3.15
CA ARG A 47 6.97 -10.37 -3.94
C ARG A 47 6.20 -11.36 -3.06
N ARG A 48 6.84 -11.92 -2.03
CA ARG A 48 6.21 -12.84 -1.08
C ARG A 48 5.10 -12.16 -0.28
N TRP A 49 5.36 -10.97 0.25
CA TRP A 49 4.48 -10.34 1.23
C TRP A 49 3.57 -9.26 0.67
N ARG A 50 3.85 -8.70 -0.51
CA ARG A 50 2.99 -7.65 -1.08
C ARG A 50 1.56 -8.11 -1.30
N PRO A 51 1.27 -9.27 -1.95
CA PRO A 51 -0.11 -9.68 -2.19
C PRO A 51 -0.97 -9.81 -0.90
N PRO A 52 -0.50 -10.47 0.18
CA PRO A 52 -1.29 -10.51 1.42
C PRO A 52 -1.39 -9.14 2.11
N LEU A 53 -0.34 -8.30 2.08
CA LEU A 53 -0.39 -6.95 2.67
C LEU A 53 -1.41 -6.04 1.97
N GLU A 54 -1.39 -5.97 0.64
CA GLU A 54 -2.33 -5.16 -0.15
C GLU A 54 -3.78 -5.63 0.07
N ARG A 55 -3.99 -6.94 0.26
CA ARG A 55 -5.29 -7.51 0.59
C ARG A 55 -5.77 -7.08 1.98
N ALA A 56 -4.88 -7.09 2.98
CA ALA A 56 -5.19 -6.63 4.32
C ALA A 56 -5.53 -5.12 4.32
N ILE A 57 -4.76 -4.30 3.59
CA ILE A 57 -5.04 -2.87 3.40
C ILE A 57 -6.41 -2.68 2.73
N SER A 58 -6.72 -3.45 1.68
CA SER A 58 -8.02 -3.37 1.00
C SER A 58 -9.20 -3.66 1.95
N TRP A 59 -9.10 -4.69 2.81
CA TRP A 59 -10.11 -4.96 3.83
C TRP A 59 -10.20 -3.87 4.89
N LEU A 60 -9.06 -3.32 5.29
CA LEU A 60 -8.98 -2.23 6.25
C LEU A 60 -9.73 -1.00 5.72
N VAL A 61 -9.54 -0.61 4.46
CA VAL A 61 -10.16 0.60 3.91
C VAL A 61 -11.55 0.38 3.28
N ALA A 62 -12.00 -0.88 3.17
CA ALA A 62 -13.29 -1.24 2.59
C ALA A 62 -14.46 -0.53 3.31
N LYS A 63 -15.58 -0.34 2.59
CA LYS A 63 -16.81 0.29 3.11
C LYS A 63 -16.62 1.73 3.61
N GLY A 64 -15.86 2.56 2.89
CA GLY A 64 -15.71 3.98 3.18
C GLY A 64 -14.65 4.34 4.23
N ASN A 65 -13.86 3.37 4.70
CA ASN A 65 -12.92 3.52 5.82
C ASN A 65 -11.51 3.98 5.38
N ARG A 66 -11.41 4.77 4.30
CA ARG A 66 -10.14 5.35 3.83
C ARG A 66 -9.64 6.50 4.71
N ARG A 67 -10.52 7.06 5.53
CA ARG A 67 -10.22 8.14 6.48
C ARG A 67 -10.61 7.68 7.88
N VAL A 68 -9.82 8.10 8.85
CA VAL A 68 -10.10 7.90 10.27
C VAL A 68 -11.17 8.90 10.73
N PRO A 69 -12.04 8.54 11.69
CA PRO A 69 -13.22 9.34 12.01
C PRO A 69 -12.98 10.48 12.99
N TYR A 70 -11.88 10.48 13.74
CA TYR A 70 -11.60 11.47 14.79
C TYR A 70 -10.53 12.48 14.35
N ARG A 71 -10.48 13.63 15.02
CA ARG A 71 -9.40 14.63 14.85
C ARG A 71 -8.16 14.34 15.71
N ASP A 72 -8.28 13.41 16.65
CA ASP A 72 -7.26 13.08 17.63
C ASP A 72 -6.51 11.78 17.27
N VAL A 73 -5.20 11.76 17.46
CA VAL A 73 -4.34 10.62 17.09
C VAL A 73 -4.64 9.38 17.94
N ILE A 74 -4.78 9.53 19.26
CA ILE A 74 -4.99 8.40 20.18
C ILE A 74 -6.34 7.74 19.91
N LYS A 75 -7.38 8.55 19.69
CA LYS A 75 -8.72 8.04 19.33
C LYS A 75 -8.70 7.28 18.00
N ASN A 76 -7.96 7.81 17.02
CA ASN A 76 -7.84 7.15 15.71
C ASN A 76 -7.00 5.87 15.78
N ASP A 77 -5.96 5.84 16.59
CA ASP A 77 -5.17 4.63 16.84
C ASP A 77 -6.02 3.54 17.49
N THR A 78 -6.80 3.89 18.53
CA THR A 78 -7.74 2.96 19.17
C THR A 78 -8.78 2.45 18.18
N TRP A 79 -9.34 3.34 17.35
CA TRP A 79 -10.28 2.96 16.30
C TRP A 79 -9.69 2.00 15.28
N LEU A 80 -8.45 2.25 14.86
CA LEU A 80 -7.74 1.41 13.91
C LEU A 80 -7.49 0.01 14.48
N HIS A 81 -7.04 -0.08 15.73
CA HIS A 81 -6.84 -1.34 16.45
C HIS A 81 -8.14 -2.14 16.58
N ASN A 82 -9.24 -1.50 17.00
CA ASN A 82 -10.53 -2.15 17.11
C ASN A 82 -11.03 -2.70 15.76
N ARG A 83 -10.84 -1.92 14.69
CA ARG A 83 -11.20 -2.36 13.34
C ARG A 83 -10.33 -3.53 12.86
N ALA A 84 -9.03 -3.47 13.09
CA ALA A 84 -8.11 -4.55 12.75
C ALA A 84 -8.45 -5.84 13.52
N ALA A 85 -8.75 -5.73 14.82
CA ALA A 85 -9.18 -6.85 15.66
C ALA A 85 -10.47 -7.50 15.11
N ALA A 86 -11.47 -6.70 14.72
CA ALA A 86 -12.70 -7.23 14.12
C ALA A 86 -12.46 -7.94 12.78
N LEU A 87 -11.56 -7.41 11.93
CA LEU A 87 -11.18 -8.06 10.67
C LEU A 87 -10.43 -9.38 10.90
N ASN A 88 -9.53 -9.41 11.88
CA ASN A 88 -8.81 -10.61 12.29
C ASN A 88 -9.79 -11.66 12.83
N LEU A 89 -10.71 -11.28 13.71
CA LEU A 89 -11.74 -12.18 14.23
C LEU A 89 -12.59 -12.77 13.11
N ARG A 90 -13.06 -11.94 12.16
CA ARG A 90 -13.79 -12.42 10.98
C ARG A 90 -12.97 -13.42 10.16
N ARG A 91 -11.67 -13.17 9.99
CA ARG A 91 -10.78 -14.09 9.27
C ARG A 91 -10.64 -15.41 10.03
N LEU A 92 -10.43 -15.38 11.34
CA LEU A 92 -10.31 -16.56 12.18
C LEU A 92 -11.60 -17.39 12.13
N ILE A 93 -12.78 -16.76 12.23
CA ILE A 93 -14.08 -17.44 12.09
C ILE A 93 -14.17 -18.15 10.73
N ASN A 94 -13.79 -17.48 9.63
CA ASN A 94 -13.78 -18.09 8.31
C ASN A 94 -12.77 -19.25 8.17
N LEU A 95 -11.74 -19.29 9.02
CA LEU A 95 -10.75 -20.37 9.09
C LEU A 95 -11.16 -21.48 10.10
N GLY A 96 -12.38 -21.43 10.65
CA GLY A 96 -12.88 -22.45 11.55
C GLY A 96 -12.64 -22.16 13.04
N LEU A 97 -12.37 -20.91 13.42
CA LEU A 97 -12.43 -20.52 14.83
C LEU A 97 -13.85 -20.77 15.35
N THR A 98 -13.95 -21.61 16.37
CA THR A 98 -15.19 -21.97 17.07
C THR A 98 -14.99 -21.92 18.58
N ARG A 99 -16.08 -22.04 19.34
CA ARG A 99 -16.07 -22.07 20.79
C ARG A 99 -16.59 -23.42 21.29
N THR A 100 -15.75 -24.16 22.01
CA THR A 100 -16.07 -25.49 22.57
C THR A 100 -15.82 -25.45 24.07
N ASN A 101 -16.82 -25.82 24.88
CA ASN A 101 -16.75 -25.83 26.35
C ASN A 101 -16.20 -24.53 26.95
N GLY A 102 -16.66 -23.38 26.43
CA GLY A 102 -16.24 -22.05 26.89
C GLY A 102 -14.89 -21.56 26.34
N THR A 103 -14.11 -22.43 25.68
CA THR A 103 -12.77 -22.13 25.16
C THR A 103 -12.81 -21.88 23.65
N TRP A 104 -11.97 -20.96 23.16
CA TRP A 104 -11.81 -20.72 21.72
C TRP A 104 -10.83 -21.72 21.11
N THR A 105 -11.23 -22.36 20.02
CA THR A 105 -10.43 -23.37 19.30
C THR A 105 -10.45 -23.08 17.80
N ILE A 106 -9.31 -23.24 17.12
CA ILE A 106 -9.21 -23.13 15.66
C ILE A 106 -8.56 -24.39 15.11
N ILE A 107 -9.16 -24.99 14.08
CA ILE A 107 -8.55 -26.13 13.39
C ILE A 107 -7.45 -25.56 12.51
N THR A 108 -6.19 -25.75 12.88
CA THR A 108 -5.08 -25.45 11.98
C THR A 108 -5.15 -26.42 10.81
N ALA A 109 -5.30 -25.90 9.59
CA ALA A 109 -5.09 -26.72 8.40
C ALA A 109 -3.66 -27.33 8.47
N PRO A 110 -3.47 -28.61 8.11
CA PRO A 110 -2.13 -29.19 8.05
C PRO A 110 -1.26 -28.36 7.09
N ALA A 111 0.01 -28.20 7.47
CA ALA A 111 1.01 -27.38 6.77
C ALA A 111 1.31 -27.89 5.36
#